data_AF-T2KQQ4-F1
#
_entry.id   AF-T2KQQ4-F1
#
_cell.length_a   1.000
_cell.length_b   1.000
_cell.length_c   1.000
_cell.angle_alpha   90.00
_cell.angle_beta   90.00
_cell.angle_gamma   90.00
#
_symmetry.space_group_name_H-M   'P 1'
#
loop_
_entity.id
_entity.type
_entity.pdbx_description
1 polymer ?
#
loop_
_entity_poly.entity_id
_entity_poly.type
_entity_poly.pdbx_seq_one_letter_code
_entity_poly.pdbx_strand_id
1 'polypeptide(L)'
;MNEFVYKTITERNEQMGWALPENPLFHIMHFKLKKNEIISCSDEDKTESISLTNGFYIITLKNIISGELIYGRTKYDCTKGTLFCTAPNQTITYKKLAVSKETMQISFHKDFLNGSPLFEKIKKYNFFNYSVNEALHVSPKEEKLIKTIFGNIKTEYHNNQDEFSKVIILNQLETLLNYIDRFYKRQFLNRQEINQALFTQFKKILDKYFETNQFEQNGIPKVDWIANQLGVSYKYMNDTIKTETGKTAVDQVNLYLIEEAKNLLLAPNASISGTAYKLGFEYPQYFSRLFKKKVGVSPKEYIENAGLN
;
A
#
# COMPACT_ATOMS: atom_id res chain seq x y z
N MET A 1 17.78 -14.59 -13.29
CA MET A 1 17.04 -13.97 -12.16
C MET A 1 17.24 -14.86 -10.95
N ASN A 2 17.96 -14.38 -9.95
CA ASN A 2 18.25 -15.18 -8.76
C ASN A 2 17.15 -14.94 -7.73
N GLU A 3 16.40 -15.99 -7.40
CA GLU A 3 15.34 -15.94 -6.39
C GLU A 3 15.79 -16.66 -5.13
N PHE A 4 15.73 -15.98 -4.01
CA PHE A 4 16.08 -16.52 -2.70
C PHE A 4 14.88 -16.47 -1.78
N VAL A 5 14.59 -17.58 -1.10
CA VAL A 5 13.48 -17.71 -0.17
C VAL A 5 14.04 -18.10 1.19
N TYR A 6 13.82 -17.25 2.19
CA TYR A 6 14.29 -17.46 3.56
C TYR A 6 13.11 -17.67 4.49
N LYS A 7 13.10 -18.77 5.24
CA LYS A 7 12.05 -19.03 6.23
C LYS A 7 12.35 -18.35 7.56
N THR A 8 13.63 -18.29 7.95
CA THR A 8 14.06 -17.76 9.24
C THR A 8 15.05 -16.61 9.11
N ILE A 9 15.15 -15.79 10.16
CA ILE A 9 16.10 -14.68 10.22
C ILE A 9 17.54 -15.21 10.24
N THR A 10 17.78 -16.30 10.96
CA THR A 10 19.09 -16.96 11.06
C THR A 10 19.59 -17.42 9.69
N GLU A 11 18.78 -18.20 8.96
CA GLU A 11 19.09 -18.69 7.61
C GLU A 11 19.48 -17.55 6.66
N ARG A 12 18.72 -16.45 6.67
CA ARG A 12 19.04 -15.28 5.85
C ARG A 12 20.38 -14.67 6.23
N ASN A 13 20.64 -14.47 7.52
CA ASN A 13 21.86 -13.81 7.95
C ASN A 13 23.10 -14.66 7.67
N GLU A 14 23.02 -15.99 7.86
CA GLU A 14 24.10 -16.92 7.54
C GLU A 14 24.48 -16.82 6.05
N GLN A 15 23.49 -16.88 5.16
CA GLN A 15 23.73 -16.79 3.72
C GLN A 15 24.27 -15.42 3.29
N MET A 16 23.85 -14.35 3.97
CA MET A 16 24.31 -12.99 3.70
C MET A 16 25.64 -12.63 4.40
N GLY A 17 26.22 -13.55 5.20
CA GLY A 17 27.42 -13.28 5.99
C GLY A 17 27.24 -12.20 7.07
N TRP A 18 26.02 -12.01 7.55
CA TRP A 18 25.69 -11.06 8.61
C TRP A 18 25.76 -11.73 9.99
N ALA A 19 25.81 -10.89 11.03
CA ALA A 19 25.76 -11.37 12.41
C ALA A 19 24.49 -12.22 12.67
N LEU A 20 24.65 -13.31 13.40
CA LEU A 20 23.55 -14.14 13.85
C LEU A 20 22.73 -13.39 14.90
N PRO A 21 21.40 -13.59 14.95
CA PRO A 21 20.58 -12.92 15.93
C PRO A 21 20.74 -13.56 17.32
N GLU A 22 20.74 -12.74 18.38
CA GLU A 22 20.70 -13.18 19.78
C GLU A 22 19.37 -13.86 20.11
N ASN A 23 18.30 -13.52 19.37
CA ASN A 23 16.99 -14.16 19.43
C ASN A 23 16.58 -14.65 18.03
N PRO A 24 16.27 -15.94 17.82
CA PRO A 24 15.93 -16.47 16.49
C PRO A 24 14.69 -15.83 15.85
N LEU A 25 13.82 -15.21 16.66
CA LEU A 25 12.57 -14.57 16.22
C LEU A 25 12.69 -13.06 16.05
N PHE A 26 13.79 -12.42 16.46
CA PHE A 26 13.96 -10.97 16.39
C PHE A 26 15.42 -10.59 16.16
N HIS A 27 15.66 -9.69 15.22
CA HIS A 27 16.98 -9.13 14.97
C HIS A 27 16.90 -7.66 14.61
N ILE A 28 17.85 -6.87 15.14
CA ILE A 28 18.06 -5.49 14.75
C ILE A 28 19.50 -5.29 14.29
N MET A 29 19.65 -4.69 13.11
CA MET A 29 20.94 -4.39 12.50
C MET A 29 21.07 -2.91 12.22
N HIS A 30 22.30 -2.42 12.31
CA HIS A 30 22.65 -1.06 11.96
C HIS A 30 24.03 -1.06 11.30
N PHE A 31 24.03 -0.82 9.99
CA PHE A 31 25.23 -0.70 9.17
C PHE A 31 25.50 0.77 8.87
N LYS A 32 26.74 1.21 9.12
CA LYS A 32 27.24 2.50 8.66
C LYS A 32 28.38 2.27 7.68
N LEU A 33 28.24 2.84 6.49
CA LEU A 33 29.28 2.87 5.48
C LEU A 33 30.23 4.03 5.76
N LYS A 34 31.52 3.81 5.51
CA LYS A 34 32.50 4.90 5.58
C LYS A 34 32.18 5.96 4.52
N LYS A 35 32.71 7.16 4.71
CA LYS A 35 32.55 8.27 3.76
C LYS A 35 33.08 7.82 2.39
N ASN A 36 32.19 7.71 1.40
CA ASN A 36 32.40 7.23 0.02
C ASN A 36 32.28 5.72 -0.25
N GLU A 37 31.97 4.89 0.76
CA GLU A 37 31.58 3.50 0.50
C GLU A 37 30.12 3.44 0.01
N ILE A 38 29.90 2.69 -1.07
CA ILE A 38 28.59 2.38 -1.63
C ILE A 38 28.47 0.86 -1.63
N ILE A 39 27.43 0.32 -1.01
CA ILE A 39 27.08 -1.10 -1.20
C ILE A 39 26.11 -1.19 -2.37
N SER A 40 26.51 -1.90 -3.41
CA SER A 40 25.59 -2.39 -4.41
C SER A 40 24.92 -3.67 -3.89
N CYS A 41 23.58 -3.69 -3.84
CA CYS A 41 22.80 -4.88 -3.50
C CYS A 41 22.68 -5.86 -4.68
N SER A 42 23.39 -5.61 -5.78
CA SER A 42 23.56 -6.53 -6.92
C SER A 42 25.02 -6.52 -7.35
N ASP A 43 25.58 -7.66 -7.74
CA ASP A 43 26.95 -7.74 -8.27
C ASP A 43 27.17 -6.67 -9.36
N GLU A 44 28.27 -5.93 -9.26
CA GLU A 44 28.64 -4.86 -10.20
C GLU A 44 28.75 -5.39 -11.65
N ASP A 45 29.03 -6.69 -11.81
CA ASP A 45 29.21 -7.37 -13.10
C ASP A 45 27.96 -8.11 -13.63
N LYS A 46 26.86 -8.21 -12.87
CA LYS A 46 25.66 -8.95 -13.31
C LYS A 46 24.46 -8.03 -13.52
N THR A 47 23.95 -8.04 -14.75
CA THR A 47 22.66 -7.45 -15.17
C THR A 47 21.42 -8.09 -14.52
N GLU A 48 21.60 -9.05 -13.62
CA GLU A 48 20.53 -9.86 -13.07
C GLU A 48 19.86 -9.21 -11.85
N SER A 49 18.54 -9.17 -11.88
CA SER A 49 17.73 -8.80 -10.73
C SER A 49 17.77 -9.90 -9.67
N ILE A 50 17.88 -9.52 -8.40
CA ILE A 50 17.82 -10.42 -7.24
C ILE A 50 16.44 -10.28 -6.61
N SER A 51 15.71 -11.39 -6.47
CA SER A 51 14.42 -11.45 -5.80
C SER A 51 14.57 -12.13 -4.45
N LEU A 52 14.10 -11.49 -3.38
CA LEU A 52 14.16 -12.00 -2.01
C LEU A 52 12.74 -12.16 -1.45
N THR A 53 12.41 -13.36 -0.99
CA THR A 53 11.17 -13.66 -0.27
C THR A 53 11.53 -14.06 1.17
N ASN A 54 10.93 -13.40 2.16
CA ASN A 54 11.26 -13.64 3.58
C ASN A 54 10.02 -14.07 4.36
N GLY A 55 10.12 -15.13 5.18
CA GLY A 55 9.04 -15.64 6.04
C GLY A 55 8.75 -14.81 7.29
N PHE A 56 9.27 -13.59 7.37
CA PHE A 56 9.22 -12.72 8.54
C PHE A 56 9.06 -11.25 8.12
N TYR A 57 8.66 -10.39 9.05
CA TYR A 57 8.51 -8.96 8.81
C TYR A 57 9.86 -8.28 8.75
N ILE A 58 9.99 -7.27 7.88
CA ILE A 58 11.19 -6.44 7.78
C ILE A 58 10.77 -4.96 7.78
N ILE A 59 11.48 -4.14 8.55
CA ILE A 59 11.40 -2.68 8.51
C ILE A 59 12.82 -2.16 8.26
N THR A 60 13.04 -1.49 7.15
CA THR A 60 14.37 -0.99 6.76
C THR A 60 14.32 0.51 6.49
N LEU A 61 15.16 1.28 7.19
CA LEU A 61 15.47 2.66 6.87
C LEU A 61 16.83 2.71 6.17
N LYS A 62 16.87 3.21 4.93
CA LYS A 62 18.10 3.32 4.14
C LYS A 62 18.12 4.57 3.27
N ASN A 63 19.33 5.07 3.00
CA ASN A 63 19.55 6.16 2.05
C ASN A 63 19.96 5.57 0.70
N ILE A 64 18.97 5.35 -0.17
CA ILE A 64 19.23 4.91 -1.54
C ILE A 64 19.89 6.07 -2.31
N ILE A 65 20.91 5.77 -3.11
CA ILE A 65 21.61 6.73 -4.00
C ILE A 65 21.16 6.53 -5.44
N SER A 66 21.01 5.27 -5.85
CA SER A 66 20.74 4.88 -7.23
C SER A 66 20.21 3.45 -7.29
N GLY A 67 19.65 3.08 -8.44
CA GLY A 67 19.09 1.75 -8.71
C GLY A 67 17.60 1.64 -8.43
N GLU A 68 17.05 0.49 -8.82
CA GLU A 68 15.62 0.24 -8.81
C GLU A 68 15.29 -0.81 -7.73
N LEU A 69 14.46 -0.42 -6.77
CA LEU A 69 13.76 -1.38 -5.92
C LEU A 69 12.43 -1.70 -6.59
N ILE A 70 12.23 -2.92 -7.07
CA ILE A 70 10.94 -3.33 -7.60
C ILE A 70 10.17 -4.01 -6.46
N TYR A 71 9.20 -3.25 -5.95
CA TYR A 71 8.18 -3.72 -5.02
C TYR A 71 6.84 -3.28 -5.61
N GLY A 72 6.08 -4.23 -6.16
CA GLY A 72 4.92 -3.90 -7.01
C GLY A 72 5.32 -3.45 -8.42
N ARG A 73 4.63 -2.42 -8.95
CA ARG A 73 4.78 -1.93 -10.34
C ARG A 73 5.53 -0.58 -10.48
N THR A 74 6.09 -0.02 -9.41
CA THR A 74 6.61 1.36 -9.42
C THR A 74 8.14 1.43 -9.42
N LYS A 75 8.69 2.35 -10.22
CA LYS A 75 10.12 2.65 -10.34
C LYS A 75 10.48 3.80 -9.38
N TYR A 76 11.52 3.67 -8.57
CA TYR A 76 11.85 4.66 -7.54
C TYR A 76 13.09 5.50 -7.89
N ASP A 77 13.00 6.81 -7.66
CA ASP A 77 14.11 7.75 -7.63
C ASP A 77 14.23 8.29 -6.20
N CYS A 78 15.31 7.93 -5.50
CA CYS A 78 15.46 8.16 -4.06
C CYS A 78 16.76 8.91 -3.78
N THR A 79 16.67 10.10 -3.18
CA THR A 79 17.83 10.92 -2.77
C THR A 79 17.85 11.22 -1.26
N LYS A 80 16.85 10.76 -0.50
CA LYS A 80 16.67 11.02 0.95
C LYS A 80 16.30 9.75 1.71
N GLY A 81 16.34 9.79 3.05
CA GLY A 81 15.94 8.68 3.93
C GLY A 81 14.65 8.02 3.47
N THR A 82 14.74 6.72 3.19
CA THR A 82 13.64 5.96 2.61
C THR A 82 13.37 4.75 3.49
N LEU A 83 12.13 4.67 3.98
CA LEU A 83 11.67 3.58 4.84
C LEU A 83 10.82 2.58 4.04
N PHE A 84 11.11 1.30 4.23
CA PHE A 84 10.44 0.18 3.59
C PHE A 84 9.97 -0.82 4.63
N CYS A 85 8.78 -1.37 4.42
CA CYS A 85 8.20 -2.40 5.25
C CYS A 85 7.75 -3.56 4.38
N THR A 86 8.06 -4.80 4.77
CA THR A 86 7.55 -6.01 4.11
C THR A 86 7.02 -7.02 5.10
N ALA A 87 5.93 -7.66 4.72
CA ALA A 87 5.32 -8.77 5.44
C ALA A 87 5.97 -10.10 5.07
N PRO A 88 5.76 -11.15 5.88
CA PRO A 88 6.10 -12.51 5.53
C PRO A 88 5.59 -12.93 4.14
N ASN A 89 6.42 -13.68 3.43
CA ASN A 89 6.17 -14.26 2.11
C ASN A 89 5.96 -13.24 0.98
N GLN A 90 6.40 -12.00 1.18
CA GLN A 90 6.47 -11.02 0.10
C GLN A 90 7.83 -11.04 -0.57
N THR A 91 7.80 -11.00 -1.91
CA THR A 91 8.99 -10.95 -2.76
C THR A 91 9.36 -9.50 -3.07
N ILE A 92 10.62 -9.14 -2.81
CA ILE A 92 11.21 -7.85 -3.18
C ILE A 92 12.27 -8.11 -4.23
N THR A 93 12.24 -7.38 -5.34
CA THR A 93 13.25 -7.51 -6.40
C THR A 93 14.16 -6.28 -6.40
N TYR A 94 15.47 -6.50 -6.40
CA TYR A 94 16.50 -5.46 -6.45
C TYR A 94 17.16 -5.46 -7.83
N LYS A 95 17.35 -4.28 -8.42
CA LYS A 95 18.10 -4.08 -9.66
C LYS A 95 19.08 -2.92 -9.52
N LYS A 96 20.39 -3.20 -9.54
CA LYS A 96 21.44 -2.16 -9.49
C LYS A 96 21.30 -1.20 -8.29
N LEU A 97 20.75 -1.67 -7.17
CA LEU A 97 20.44 -0.82 -6.02
C LEU A 97 21.74 -0.46 -5.28
N ALA A 98 22.04 0.82 -5.18
CA ALA A 98 23.19 1.35 -4.46
C ALA A 98 22.74 2.19 -3.26
N VAL A 99 23.33 1.94 -2.09
CA VAL A 99 22.96 2.58 -0.82
C VAL A 99 24.16 3.36 -0.26
N SER A 100 23.95 4.60 0.20
CA SER A 100 25.00 5.43 0.83
C SER A 100 24.77 5.52 2.32
N LYS A 101 25.85 5.63 3.08
CA LYS A 101 25.87 6.12 4.48
C LYS A 101 25.38 5.15 5.55
N GLU A 102 24.10 4.79 5.58
CA GLU A 102 23.51 4.17 6.77
C GLU A 102 22.29 3.34 6.39
N THR A 103 22.23 2.12 6.93
CA THR A 103 21.07 1.23 6.85
C THR A 103 20.74 0.70 8.22
N MET A 104 19.50 0.89 8.65
CA MET A 104 18.96 0.33 9.89
C MET A 104 17.84 -0.63 9.53
N GLN A 105 17.86 -1.82 10.11
CA GLN A 105 16.88 -2.85 9.80
C GLN A 105 16.40 -3.55 11.08
N ILE A 106 15.09 -3.69 11.22
CA ILE A 106 14.47 -4.59 12.19
C ILE A 106 13.86 -5.75 11.39
N SER A 107 14.08 -6.97 11.85
CA SER A 107 13.48 -8.19 11.32
C SER A 107 12.85 -8.97 12.46
N PHE A 108 11.60 -9.40 12.30
CA PHE A 108 10.91 -10.15 13.35
C PHE A 108 9.92 -11.15 12.78
N HIS A 109 9.95 -12.36 13.34
CA HIS A 109 8.99 -13.41 13.02
C HIS A 109 7.64 -13.12 13.71
N LYS A 110 6.53 -13.56 13.11
CA LYS A 110 5.18 -13.37 13.67
C LYS A 110 5.08 -13.90 15.11
N ASP A 111 5.80 -14.99 15.41
CA ASP A 111 5.76 -15.65 16.72
C ASP A 111 6.40 -14.80 17.83
N PHE A 112 7.26 -13.83 17.48
CA PHE A 112 7.78 -12.88 18.45
C PHE A 112 6.66 -12.04 19.07
N LEU A 113 5.58 -11.81 18.33
CA LEU A 113 4.43 -11.02 18.78
C LEU A 113 3.46 -11.80 19.67
N ASN A 114 3.62 -13.13 19.78
CA ASN A 114 2.70 -14.00 20.50
C ASN A 114 2.53 -13.55 21.95
N GLY A 115 1.27 -13.54 22.41
CA GLY A 115 0.89 -13.08 23.75
C GLY A 115 0.79 -11.56 23.90
N SER A 116 1.08 -10.77 22.86
CA SER A 116 0.96 -9.31 22.90
C SER A 116 -0.22 -8.78 22.08
N PRO A 117 -0.78 -7.61 22.44
CA PRO A 117 -1.78 -6.92 21.62
C PRO A 117 -1.31 -6.60 20.19
N LEU A 118 0.01 -6.50 19.98
CA LEU A 118 0.58 -6.18 18.68
C LEU A 118 0.34 -7.28 17.63
N PHE A 119 0.14 -8.54 18.05
CA PHE A 119 -0.15 -9.67 17.15
C PHE A 119 -1.40 -9.43 16.28
N GLU A 120 -2.45 -8.83 16.86
CA GLU A 120 -3.66 -8.49 16.10
C GLU A 120 -3.57 -7.12 15.42
N LYS A 121 -2.92 -6.15 16.06
CA LYS A 121 -2.77 -4.81 15.49
C LYS A 121 -1.91 -4.81 14.22
N ILE A 122 -0.92 -5.70 14.12
CA ILE A 122 0.00 -5.68 12.97
C ILE A 122 -0.71 -5.87 11.62
N LYS A 123 -1.79 -6.67 11.60
CA LYS A 123 -2.62 -6.92 10.42
C LYS A 123 -3.34 -5.65 9.91
N LYS A 124 -3.47 -4.63 10.76
CA LYS A 124 -4.14 -3.36 10.43
C LYS A 124 -3.20 -2.35 9.78
N TYR A 125 -1.88 -2.55 9.86
CA TYR A 125 -0.88 -1.69 9.23
C TYR A 125 -0.73 -2.05 7.76
N ASN A 126 -1.43 -1.31 6.90
CA ASN A 126 -1.50 -1.61 5.47
C ASN A 126 -0.19 -1.37 4.73
N PHE A 127 0.77 -0.65 5.31
CA PHE A 127 2.11 -0.47 4.76
C PHE A 127 2.93 -1.76 4.71
N PHE A 128 2.51 -2.82 5.40
CA PHE A 128 3.06 -4.16 5.20
C PHE A 128 2.44 -4.88 4.01
N ASN A 129 1.30 -4.44 3.47
CA ASN A 129 0.66 -5.10 2.34
C ASN A 129 1.32 -4.69 1.02
N TYR A 130 1.30 -5.60 0.05
CA TYR A 130 1.83 -5.43 -1.32
C TYR A 130 1.35 -4.13 -1.99
N SER A 131 0.20 -3.64 -1.56
CA SER A 131 -0.55 -2.56 -2.17
C SER A 131 -0.15 -1.16 -1.67
N VAL A 132 0.90 -1.02 -0.86
CA VAL A 132 1.57 0.27 -0.64
C VAL A 132 2.79 0.30 -1.56
N ASN A 133 2.53 0.60 -2.83
CA ASN A 133 3.50 0.75 -3.93
C ASN A 133 4.45 1.94 -3.75
N GLU A 134 4.58 2.49 -2.54
CA GLU A 134 5.43 3.64 -2.29
C GLU A 134 6.33 3.41 -1.08
N ALA A 135 7.62 3.60 -1.32
CA ALA A 135 8.58 3.84 -0.27
C ALA A 135 8.16 5.07 0.54
N LEU A 136 8.27 5.00 1.87
CA LEU A 136 8.00 6.15 2.70
C LEU A 136 9.21 7.10 2.65
N HIS A 137 9.01 8.29 2.09
CA HIS A 137 10.01 9.36 2.16
C HIS A 137 9.89 10.07 3.51
N VAL A 138 10.93 9.92 4.32
CA VAL A 138 10.98 10.54 5.65
C VAL A 138 11.67 11.89 5.57
N SER A 139 11.05 12.89 6.20
CA SER A 139 11.70 14.18 6.41
C SER A 139 12.81 14.06 7.47
N PRO A 140 13.78 15.00 7.54
CA PRO A 140 14.86 14.93 8.53
C PRO A 140 14.37 14.82 9.99
N LYS A 141 13.23 15.47 10.31
CA LYS A 141 12.61 15.41 11.64
C LYS A 141 12.05 14.02 11.95
N GLU A 142 11.41 13.39 10.96
CA GLU A 142 10.84 12.04 11.09
C GLU A 142 11.93 10.97 11.13
N GLU A 143 12.98 11.14 10.32
CA GLU A 143 14.15 10.27 10.34
C GLU A 143 14.81 10.27 11.72
N LYS A 144 14.98 11.44 12.35
CA LYS A 144 15.51 11.54 13.73
C LYS A 144 14.64 10.78 14.73
N LEU A 145 13.32 10.87 14.61
CA LEU A 145 12.39 10.17 15.48
C LEU A 145 12.49 8.65 15.31
N ILE A 146 12.47 8.18 14.06
CA ILE A 146 12.64 6.75 13.73
C ILE A 146 13.97 6.24 14.30
N LYS A 147 15.08 6.96 14.06
CA LYS A 147 16.40 6.62 14.57
C LYS A 147 16.44 6.53 16.10
N THR A 148 15.71 7.40 16.79
CA THR A 148 15.59 7.36 18.26
C THR A 148 14.92 6.07 18.72
N ILE A 149 13.79 5.70 18.11
CA ILE A 149 13.06 4.48 18.47
C ILE A 149 13.90 3.23 18.13
N PHE A 150 14.55 3.20 16.97
CA PHE A 150 15.49 2.14 16.61
C PHE A 150 16.63 2.02 17.64
N GLY A 151 17.18 3.15 18.10
CA GLY A 151 18.23 3.18 19.13
C GLY A 151 17.76 2.60 20.45
N ASN A 152 16.53 2.91 20.88
CA ASN A 152 15.93 2.34 22.09
C ASN A 152 15.76 0.82 21.96
N ILE A 153 15.20 0.34 20.84
CA ILE A 153 15.05 -1.09 20.57
C ILE A 153 16.41 -1.79 20.54
N LYS A 154 17.41 -1.18 19.90
CA LYS A 154 18.75 -1.74 19.80
C LYS A 154 19.42 -1.86 21.18
N THR A 155 19.25 -0.84 22.01
CA THR A 155 19.80 -0.83 23.38
C THR A 155 19.17 -1.94 24.21
N GLU A 156 17.84 -2.07 24.16
CA GLU A 156 17.12 -3.14 24.87
C GLU A 156 17.49 -4.53 24.35
N TYR A 157 17.62 -4.69 23.04
CA TYR A 157 17.97 -5.97 22.40
C TYR A 157 19.33 -6.52 22.84
N HIS A 158 20.33 -5.66 23.05
CA HIS A 158 21.68 -6.04 23.50
C HIS A 158 21.85 -5.98 25.03
N ASN A 159 20.80 -5.63 25.78
CA ASN A 159 20.86 -5.65 27.23
C ASN A 159 20.69 -7.08 27.77
N ASN A 160 20.97 -7.29 29.06
CA ASN A 160 20.69 -8.56 29.71
C ASN A 160 19.18 -8.83 29.68
N GLN A 161 18.77 -9.85 28.91
CA GLN A 161 17.35 -10.16 28.73
C GLN A 161 16.73 -10.64 30.04
N ASP A 162 15.67 -9.96 30.46
CA ASP A 162 14.81 -10.36 31.57
C ASP A 162 13.35 -10.51 31.11
N GLU A 163 12.44 -10.69 32.06
CA GLU A 163 11.00 -10.83 31.77
C GLU A 163 10.36 -9.57 31.16
N PHE A 164 11.01 -8.41 31.27
CA PHE A 164 10.52 -7.12 30.78
C PHE A 164 11.01 -6.80 29.37
N SER A 165 12.21 -7.26 28.99
CA SER A 165 12.85 -6.89 27.72
C SER A 165 11.96 -7.10 26.49
N LYS A 166 11.28 -8.26 26.40
CA LYS A 166 10.37 -8.54 25.28
C LYS A 166 9.23 -7.52 25.19
N VAL A 167 8.62 -7.17 26.32
CA VAL A 167 7.50 -6.22 26.37
C VAL A 167 7.96 -4.82 25.99
N ILE A 168 9.14 -4.40 26.45
CA ILE A 168 9.73 -3.10 26.10
C ILE A 168 9.99 -3.02 24.58
N ILE A 169 10.61 -4.04 23.99
CA ILE A 169 10.86 -4.11 22.54
C ILE A 169 9.54 -4.02 21.77
N LEU A 170 8.51 -4.76 22.17
CA LEU A 170 7.21 -4.76 21.50
C LEU A 170 6.50 -3.40 21.59
N ASN A 171 6.58 -2.71 22.72
CA ASN A 171 6.00 -1.37 22.90
C ASN A 171 6.71 -0.31 22.03
N GLN A 172 8.05 -0.38 21.95
CA GLN A 172 8.83 0.49 21.07
C GLN A 172 8.54 0.19 19.59
N LEU A 173 8.40 -1.10 19.24
CA LEU A 173 8.02 -1.52 17.90
C LEU A 173 6.62 -1.01 17.53
N GLU A 174 5.63 -1.14 18.41
CA GLU A 174 4.30 -0.59 18.18
C GLU A 174 4.34 0.94 17.99
N THR A 175 5.13 1.64 18.80
CA THR A 175 5.33 3.10 18.66
C THR A 175 5.91 3.44 17.29
N LEU A 176 6.93 2.71 16.83
CA LEU A 176 7.51 2.87 15.50
C LEU A 176 6.46 2.67 14.40
N LEU A 177 5.68 1.59 14.47
CA LEU A 177 4.64 1.26 13.49
C LEU A 177 3.55 2.34 13.41
N ASN A 178 3.14 2.91 14.54
CA ASN A 178 2.19 4.01 14.60
C ASN A 178 2.72 5.29 13.93
N TYR A 179 4.00 5.61 14.12
CA TYR A 179 4.62 6.74 13.42
C TYR A 179 4.74 6.49 11.92
N ILE A 180 5.11 5.28 11.50
CA ILE A 180 5.15 4.90 10.08
C ILE A 180 3.77 5.10 9.44
N ASP A 181 2.68 4.62 10.08
CA ASP A 181 1.31 4.81 9.58
C ASP A 181 0.95 6.31 9.43
N ARG A 182 1.32 7.12 10.43
CA ARG A 182 1.13 8.57 10.41
C ARG A 182 1.90 9.24 9.26
N PHE A 183 3.13 8.81 9.01
CA PHE A 183 3.98 9.39 7.96
C PHE A 183 3.49 8.99 6.57
N TYR A 184 3.00 7.77 6.40
CA TYR A 184 2.29 7.37 5.18
C TYR A 184 1.08 8.27 4.95
N LYS A 185 0.25 8.50 5.97
CA LYS A 185 -0.89 9.42 5.86
C LYS A 185 -0.48 10.84 5.47
N ARG A 186 0.62 11.38 6.02
CA ARG A 186 1.18 12.68 5.60
C ARG A 186 1.62 12.67 4.14
N GLN A 187 2.31 11.62 3.70
CA GLN A 187 2.76 11.49 2.32
C GLN A 187 1.58 11.54 1.34
N PHE A 188 0.40 11.03 1.72
CA PHE A 188 -0.83 11.20 0.95
C PHE A 188 -1.36 12.63 0.94
N LEU A 189 -1.47 13.27 2.10
CA LEU A 189 -2.04 14.63 2.20
C LEU A 189 -1.23 15.68 1.41
N ASN A 190 0.08 15.52 1.33
CA ASN A 190 0.97 16.52 0.72
C ASN A 190 1.23 16.28 -0.78
N ARG A 191 0.54 15.32 -1.41
CA ARG A 191 0.74 14.94 -2.82
C ARG A 191 -0.53 15.11 -3.66
N GLN A 192 -1.10 16.31 -3.67
CA GLN A 192 -2.31 16.64 -4.44
C GLN A 192 -2.22 16.20 -5.91
N GLU A 193 -1.10 16.42 -6.59
CA GLU A 193 -0.92 16.01 -7.99
C GLU A 193 -1.02 14.49 -8.19
N ILE A 194 -0.46 13.69 -7.28
CA ILE A 194 -0.49 12.22 -7.35
C ILE A 194 -1.89 11.70 -6.97
N ASN A 195 -2.54 12.33 -5.99
CA ASN A 195 -3.90 11.96 -5.62
C ASN A 195 -4.90 12.27 -6.75
N GLN A 196 -4.72 13.41 -7.43
CA GLN A 196 -5.46 13.76 -8.64
C GLN A 196 -5.17 12.77 -9.77
N ALA A 197 -3.92 12.36 -9.95
CA ALA A 197 -3.56 11.33 -10.93
C ALA A 197 -4.23 9.99 -10.62
N LEU A 198 -4.26 9.56 -9.35
CA LEU A 198 -4.95 8.34 -8.93
C LEU A 198 -6.45 8.42 -9.18
N PHE A 199 -7.10 9.53 -8.81
CA PHE A 199 -8.52 9.72 -9.06
C PHE A 199 -8.83 9.76 -10.57
N THR A 200 -7.95 10.36 -11.36
CA THR A 200 -8.06 10.36 -12.83
C THR A 200 -7.95 8.95 -13.39
N GLN A 201 -7.01 8.13 -12.89
CA GLN A 201 -6.88 6.74 -13.30
C GLN A 201 -8.08 5.89 -12.85
N PHE A 202 -8.59 6.12 -11.64
CA PHE A 202 -9.81 5.49 -11.15
C PHE A 202 -10.99 5.74 -12.09
N LYS A 203 -11.19 7.00 -12.53
CA LYS A 203 -12.21 7.33 -13.54
C LYS A 203 -11.98 6.61 -14.86
N LYS A 204 -10.74 6.64 -15.38
CA LYS A 204 -10.39 5.95 -16.63
C LYS A 204 -10.69 4.44 -16.59
N ILE A 205 -10.53 3.80 -15.44
CA ILE A 205 -10.89 2.38 -15.28
C ILE A 205 -12.41 2.21 -15.41
N LEU A 206 -13.21 3.07 -14.77
CA LEU A 206 -14.67 3.04 -14.89
C LEU A 206 -15.14 3.34 -16.31
N ASP A 207 -14.56 4.36 -16.96
CA ASP A 207 -14.82 4.72 -18.36
C ASP A 207 -14.58 3.53 -19.27
N LYS A 208 -13.40 2.90 -19.16
CA LYS A 208 -13.09 1.69 -19.93
C LYS A 208 -14.04 0.53 -19.63
N TYR A 209 -14.42 0.35 -18.36
CA TYR A 209 -15.35 -0.71 -17.95
C TYR A 209 -16.74 -0.51 -18.58
N PHE A 210 -17.18 0.75 -18.69
CA PHE A 210 -18.42 1.13 -19.37
C PHE A 210 -18.33 0.98 -20.89
N GLU A 211 -17.32 1.57 -21.53
CA GLU A 211 -17.11 1.53 -22.99
C GLU A 211 -16.97 0.11 -23.54
N THR A 212 -16.43 -0.81 -22.74
CA THR A 212 -16.27 -2.22 -23.12
C THR A 212 -17.47 -3.10 -22.74
N ASN A 213 -18.61 -2.51 -22.34
CA ASN A 213 -19.84 -3.19 -21.90
C ASN A 213 -19.61 -4.22 -20.78
N GLN A 214 -18.59 -4.02 -19.94
CA GLN A 214 -18.31 -4.96 -18.85
C GLN A 214 -19.33 -4.87 -17.71
N PHE A 215 -20.01 -3.74 -17.54
CA PHE A 215 -21.10 -3.63 -16.55
C PHE A 215 -22.22 -4.64 -16.83
N GLU A 216 -22.65 -4.77 -18.08
CA GLU A 216 -23.71 -5.70 -18.46
C GLU A 216 -23.27 -7.16 -18.32
N GLN A 217 -22.00 -7.46 -18.64
CA GLN A 217 -21.47 -8.83 -18.63
C GLN A 217 -21.08 -9.32 -17.23
N ASN A 218 -20.49 -8.45 -16.43
CA ASN A 218 -19.81 -8.81 -15.17
C ASN A 218 -20.42 -8.13 -13.94
N GLY A 219 -21.42 -7.26 -14.13
CA GLY A 219 -22.02 -6.47 -13.07
C GLY A 219 -21.18 -5.27 -12.65
N ILE A 220 -21.56 -4.64 -11.54
CA ILE A 220 -20.83 -3.48 -10.98
C ILE A 220 -19.47 -3.95 -10.43
N PRO A 221 -18.34 -3.32 -10.83
CA PRO A 221 -17.02 -3.75 -10.39
C PRO A 221 -16.86 -3.53 -8.88
N LYS A 222 -16.32 -4.55 -8.21
CA LYS A 222 -15.94 -4.41 -6.80
C LYS A 222 -14.80 -3.40 -6.68
N VAL A 223 -14.92 -2.51 -5.69
CA VAL A 223 -13.88 -1.50 -5.41
C VAL A 223 -12.51 -2.10 -5.11
N ASP A 224 -12.44 -3.30 -4.52
CA ASP A 224 -11.18 -4.04 -4.34
C ASP A 224 -10.54 -4.42 -5.68
N TRP A 225 -11.34 -4.77 -6.69
CA TRP A 225 -10.84 -5.07 -8.03
C TRP A 225 -10.25 -3.83 -8.69
N ILE A 226 -10.90 -2.66 -8.55
CA ILE A 226 -10.39 -1.39 -9.09
C ILE A 226 -9.05 -1.03 -8.41
N ALA A 227 -8.97 -1.20 -7.08
CA ALA A 227 -7.73 -0.96 -6.33
C ALA A 227 -6.58 -1.84 -6.86
N ASN A 228 -6.85 -3.12 -7.14
CA ASN A 228 -5.87 -4.02 -7.74
C ASN A 228 -5.44 -3.59 -9.16
N GLN A 229 -6.35 -3.07 -9.99
CA GLN A 229 -6.00 -2.52 -11.32
C GLN A 229 -5.07 -1.29 -11.21
N LEU A 230 -5.29 -0.45 -10.20
CA LEU A 230 -4.43 0.69 -9.87
C LEU A 230 -3.13 0.29 -9.16
N GLY A 231 -3.01 -0.98 -8.75
CA GLY A 231 -1.88 -1.52 -7.99
C GLY A 231 -1.84 -1.07 -6.52
N VAL A 232 -2.89 -0.43 -5.99
CA VAL A 232 -2.90 0.12 -4.61
C VAL A 232 -3.84 -0.66 -3.69
N SER A 233 -3.75 -0.48 -2.37
CA SER A 233 -4.70 -1.16 -1.45
C SER A 233 -6.06 -0.51 -1.57
N TYR A 234 -7.11 -1.27 -1.29
CA TYR A 234 -8.45 -0.74 -1.15
C TYR A 234 -8.50 0.46 -0.18
N LYS A 235 -7.90 0.31 1.01
CA LYS A 235 -7.88 1.39 2.01
C LYS A 235 -7.13 2.62 1.50
N TYR A 236 -5.95 2.43 0.90
CA TYR A 236 -5.21 3.52 0.27
C TYR A 236 -6.06 4.24 -0.78
N MET A 237 -6.59 3.50 -1.75
CA MET A 237 -7.42 4.05 -2.83
C MET A 237 -8.61 4.81 -2.25
N ASN A 238 -9.31 4.21 -1.28
CA ASN A 238 -10.49 4.80 -0.66
C ASN A 238 -10.14 6.06 0.14
N ASP A 239 -9.07 6.06 0.92
CA ASP A 239 -8.64 7.21 1.71
C ASP A 239 -8.14 8.34 0.79
N THR A 240 -7.40 8.03 -0.28
CA THR A 240 -6.98 9.01 -1.30
C THR A 240 -8.17 9.62 -2.02
N ILE A 241 -9.09 8.79 -2.56
CA ILE A 241 -10.29 9.28 -3.25
C ILE A 241 -11.17 10.11 -2.31
N LYS A 242 -11.33 9.69 -1.05
CA LYS A 242 -12.11 10.43 -0.07
C LYS A 242 -11.46 11.76 0.30
N THR A 243 -10.14 11.80 0.38
CA THR A 243 -9.40 13.04 0.63
C THR A 243 -9.62 14.03 -0.51
N GLU A 244 -9.57 13.58 -1.77
CA GLU A 244 -9.72 14.49 -2.92
C GLU A 244 -11.16 14.87 -3.26
N THR A 245 -12.11 13.97 -3.01
CA THR A 245 -13.50 14.15 -3.48
C THR A 245 -14.51 14.34 -2.34
N GLY A 246 -14.08 14.15 -1.09
CA GLY A 246 -14.97 14.10 0.07
C GLY A 246 -15.82 12.82 0.18
N LYS A 247 -15.73 11.88 -0.77
CA LYS A 247 -16.60 10.70 -0.85
C LYS A 247 -15.79 9.41 -1.01
N THR A 248 -16.33 8.30 -0.51
CA THR A 248 -15.66 6.99 -0.59
C THR A 248 -15.53 6.50 -2.03
N ALA A 249 -14.65 5.53 -2.28
CA ALA A 249 -14.53 4.92 -3.61
C ALA A 249 -15.85 4.28 -4.06
N VAL A 250 -16.58 3.64 -3.15
CA VAL A 250 -17.92 3.07 -3.42
C VAL A 250 -18.92 4.17 -3.80
N ASP A 251 -18.90 5.30 -3.09
CA ASP A 251 -19.73 6.44 -3.46
C ASP A 251 -19.37 6.99 -4.85
N GLN A 252 -18.09 7.03 -5.20
CA GLN A 252 -17.66 7.46 -6.53
C GLN A 252 -18.12 6.52 -7.64
N VAL A 253 -18.06 5.19 -7.44
CA VAL A 253 -18.67 4.23 -8.39
C VAL A 253 -20.16 4.50 -8.53
N ASN A 254 -20.88 4.69 -7.43
CA ASN A 254 -22.31 4.98 -7.47
C ASN A 254 -22.61 6.30 -8.21
N LEU A 255 -21.82 7.36 -7.98
CA LEU A 255 -22.01 8.63 -8.71
C LEU A 255 -21.76 8.47 -10.20
N TYR A 256 -20.71 7.74 -10.58
CA TYR A 256 -20.41 7.42 -11.96
C TYR A 256 -21.60 6.72 -12.63
N LEU A 257 -22.13 5.67 -12.00
CA LEU A 257 -23.31 4.95 -12.49
C LEU A 257 -24.53 5.86 -12.65
N ILE A 258 -24.72 6.82 -11.76
CA ILE A 258 -25.85 7.77 -11.83
C ILE A 258 -25.68 8.76 -12.97
N GLU A 259 -24.47 9.25 -13.23
CA GLU A 259 -24.22 10.14 -14.38
C GLU A 259 -24.44 9.39 -15.70
N GLU A 260 -23.93 8.15 -15.84
CA GLU A 260 -24.22 7.34 -17.02
C GLU A 260 -25.70 6.98 -17.15
N ALA A 261 -26.38 6.71 -16.03
CA ALA A 261 -27.81 6.46 -16.03
C ALA A 261 -28.61 7.66 -16.55
N LYS A 262 -28.26 8.88 -16.16
CA LYS A 262 -28.93 10.08 -16.67
C LYS A 262 -28.81 10.15 -18.20
N ASN A 263 -27.61 9.96 -18.74
CA ASN A 263 -27.37 9.97 -20.19
C ASN A 263 -28.20 8.89 -20.90
N LEU A 264 -28.22 7.66 -20.36
CA LEU A 264 -28.96 6.54 -20.94
C LEU A 264 -30.48 6.72 -20.87
N LEU A 265 -31.01 7.31 -19.79
CA LEU A 265 -32.44 7.54 -19.62
C LEU A 265 -32.98 8.63 -20.56
N LEU A 266 -32.14 9.57 -20.98
CA LEU A 266 -32.51 10.62 -21.94
C LEU A 266 -32.45 10.16 -23.39
N ALA A 267 -31.97 8.94 -23.66
CA ALA A 267 -31.97 8.37 -24.99
C ALA A 267 -33.42 8.09 -25.47
N PRO A 268 -33.72 8.25 -26.78
CA PRO A 268 -35.02 7.90 -27.33
C PRO A 268 -35.38 6.43 -27.01
N ASN A 269 -36.63 6.20 -26.57
CA ASN A 269 -37.13 4.87 -26.20
C ASN A 269 -36.37 4.19 -25.04
N ALA A 270 -35.72 4.96 -24.16
CA ALA A 270 -35.03 4.40 -23.01
C ALA A 270 -35.98 3.56 -22.12
N SER A 271 -35.53 2.36 -21.77
CA SER A 271 -36.21 1.49 -20.81
C SER A 271 -35.50 1.59 -19.46
N ILE A 272 -36.24 1.90 -18.39
CA ILE A 272 -35.68 1.97 -17.03
C ILE A 272 -35.01 0.64 -16.64
N SER A 273 -35.64 -0.49 -16.96
CA SER A 273 -35.06 -1.82 -16.72
C SER A 273 -33.87 -2.09 -17.62
N GLY A 274 -33.94 -1.71 -18.91
CA GLY A 274 -32.83 -1.86 -19.84
C GLY A 274 -31.59 -1.08 -19.40
N THR A 275 -31.77 0.18 -18.97
CA THR A 275 -30.71 1.01 -18.41
C THR A 275 -30.12 0.40 -17.14
N ALA A 276 -30.95 -0.14 -16.25
CA ALA A 276 -30.47 -0.81 -15.04
C ALA A 276 -29.57 -2.01 -15.37
N TYR A 277 -29.99 -2.88 -16.29
CA TYR A 277 -29.20 -4.05 -16.70
C TYR A 277 -27.91 -3.64 -17.42
N LYS A 278 -27.96 -2.64 -18.31
CA LYS A 278 -26.77 -2.11 -18.99
C LYS A 278 -25.72 -1.56 -18.01
N LEU A 279 -26.18 -1.05 -16.86
CA LEU A 279 -25.33 -0.56 -15.78
C LEU A 279 -24.93 -1.65 -14.76
N GLY A 280 -25.25 -2.92 -15.03
CA GLY A 280 -24.83 -4.06 -14.23
C GLY A 280 -25.64 -4.26 -12.95
N PHE A 281 -26.83 -3.67 -12.84
CA PHE A 281 -27.75 -3.95 -11.74
C PHE A 281 -28.54 -5.23 -12.03
N GLU A 282 -28.43 -6.21 -11.14
CA GLU A 282 -29.23 -7.44 -11.21
C GLU A 282 -30.74 -7.17 -11.06
N TYR A 283 -31.11 -6.16 -10.26
CA TYR A 283 -32.49 -5.83 -9.92
C TYR A 283 -32.79 -4.35 -10.21
N PRO A 284 -33.64 -4.02 -11.20
CA PRO A 284 -33.99 -2.64 -11.55
C PRO A 284 -34.58 -1.82 -10.40
N GLN A 285 -35.19 -2.46 -9.40
CA GLN A 285 -35.73 -1.77 -8.23
C GLN A 285 -34.61 -1.16 -7.37
N TYR A 286 -33.46 -1.84 -7.27
CA TYR A 286 -32.30 -1.33 -6.55
C TYR A 286 -31.70 -0.11 -7.24
N PHE A 287 -31.55 -0.17 -8.57
CA PHE A 287 -31.17 0.98 -9.40
C PHE A 287 -32.10 2.17 -9.14
N SER A 288 -33.43 1.94 -9.18
CA SER A 288 -34.41 3.01 -9.04
C SER A 288 -34.35 3.69 -7.66
N ARG A 289 -34.12 2.91 -6.60
CA ARG A 289 -33.90 3.44 -5.24
C ARG A 289 -32.60 4.24 -5.14
N LEU A 290 -31.51 3.73 -5.71
CA LEU A 290 -30.22 4.43 -5.72
C LEU A 290 -30.31 5.74 -6.50
N PHE A 291 -30.94 5.72 -7.69
CA PHE A 291 -31.15 6.90 -8.52
C PHE A 291 -31.96 7.95 -7.79
N LYS A 292 -33.12 7.59 -7.23
CA LYS A 292 -33.94 8.53 -6.43
C LYS A 292 -33.18 9.08 -5.24
N LYS A 293 -32.38 8.27 -4.54
CA LYS A 293 -31.57 8.72 -3.41
C LYS A 293 -30.50 9.75 -3.81
N LYS A 294 -29.91 9.61 -5.00
CA LYS A 294 -28.80 10.47 -5.45
C LYS A 294 -29.26 11.68 -6.27
N VAL A 295 -30.38 11.57 -6.99
CA VAL A 295 -30.91 12.59 -7.90
C VAL A 295 -32.10 13.35 -7.28
N GLY A 296 -32.81 12.77 -6.32
CA GLY A 296 -33.98 13.36 -5.65
C GLY A 296 -35.32 12.94 -6.27
N VAL A 297 -35.33 12.54 -7.54
CA VAL A 297 -36.51 12.05 -8.28
C VAL A 297 -36.28 10.65 -8.82
N SER A 298 -37.36 9.91 -9.06
CA SER A 298 -37.28 8.57 -9.68
C SER A 298 -36.79 8.64 -11.14
N PRO A 299 -36.26 7.54 -11.70
CA PRO A 299 -35.89 7.49 -13.12
C PRO A 299 -37.03 7.88 -14.06
N LYS A 300 -38.28 7.50 -13.73
CA LYS A 300 -39.47 7.82 -14.52
C LYS A 300 -39.74 9.33 -14.52
N GLU A 301 -39.80 9.93 -13.32
CA GLU A 301 -39.97 11.39 -13.17
C GLU A 301 -38.83 12.16 -13.84
N TYR A 302 -37.60 11.63 -13.82
CA TYR A 302 -36.45 12.24 -14.49
C TYR A 302 -36.62 12.31 -16.02
N ILE A 303 -37.13 11.23 -16.65
CA ILE A 303 -37.43 11.21 -18.09
C ILE A 303 -38.57 12.19 -18.42
N GLU A 304 -39.65 12.15 -17.65
CA GLU A 304 -40.83 13.02 -17.86
C GLU A 304 -40.45 14.51 -17.77
N ASN A 305 -39.66 14.89 -16.76
CA ASN A 305 -39.21 16.27 -16.58
C ASN A 305 -38.27 16.74 -17.70
N ALA A 306 -37.48 15.85 -18.29
CA ALA A 306 -36.57 16.22 -19.38
C ALA A 306 -37.29 16.37 -20.73
N GLY A 307 -38.42 15.71 -20.95
CA GLY A 307 -39.27 15.88 -22.12
C GLY A 307 -40.23 17.08 -22.07
N LEU A 308 -40.27 17.79 -20.93
CA LEU A 308 -41.10 18.98 -20.71
C LEU A 308 -40.34 20.31 -20.92
N ASN A 309 -39.06 20.24 -21.31
CA ASN A 309 -38.21 21.38 -21.72
C ASN A 309 -37.84 21.26 -23.20
#